data_AF-W1WVN6-F1
#
_entry.id   AF-W1WVN6-F1
#
_cell.length_a   1.000
_cell.length_b   1.000
_cell.length_c   1.000
_cell.angle_alpha   90.00
_cell.angle_beta   90.00
_cell.angle_gamma   90.00
#
_symmetry.space_group_name_H-M   'P 1'
#
loop_
_entity.id
_entity.type
_entity.pdbx_description
1 polymer ?
#
loop_
_entity_poly.entity_id
_entity_poly.type
_entity_poly.pdbx_seq_one_letter_code
_entity_poly.pdbx_strand_id
1 'polypeptide(L)'
;MQIVSVDIGSTWTKAALFTREGDALTLVNHVLTPTTTHHLAKGFFSSLDQVLNVDNALPLLNSGEVALKYSSSAKGGLAVAAMGLVPSITLETAKVTAHSAGAKIAQYYAYKLNRRDIQALEETQPDILLFTGGTDGGEE
;
A
#
# COMPACT_ATOMS: atom_id res chain seq x y z
N MET A 1 -19.18 -16.76 -9.61
CA MET A 1 -17.76 -16.31 -9.64
C MET A 1 -17.23 -16.27 -8.22
N GLN A 2 -16.00 -16.71 -7.97
CA GLN A 2 -15.37 -16.61 -6.66
C GLN A 2 -14.62 -15.29 -6.50
N ILE A 3 -14.76 -14.67 -5.33
CA ILE A 3 -14.13 -13.39 -4.99
C ILE A 3 -13.49 -13.55 -3.61
N VAL A 4 -12.20 -13.28 -3.51
CA VAL A 4 -11.52 -13.18 -2.21
C VAL A 4 -11.29 -11.72 -1.88
N SER A 5 -11.67 -11.33 -0.66
CA SER A 5 -11.35 -10.03 -0.09
C SER A 5 -10.35 -10.20 1.05
N VAL A 6 -9.22 -9.49 1.00
CA VAL A 6 -8.19 -9.51 2.05
C VAL A 6 -7.99 -8.12 2.65
N ASP A 7 -8.16 -7.97 3.96
CA ASP A 7 -7.82 -6.75 4.69
C ASP A 7 -6.63 -7.00 5.61
N ILE A 8 -5.49 -6.39 5.29
CA ILE A 8 -4.26 -6.47 6.07
C ILE A 8 -4.25 -5.31 7.10
N GLY A 9 -4.85 -5.54 8.27
CA GLY A 9 -4.90 -4.56 9.36
C GLY A 9 -3.59 -4.47 10.15
N SER A 10 -3.47 -3.48 11.04
CA SER A 10 -2.30 -3.35 11.94
C SER A 10 -2.10 -4.53 12.89
N THR A 11 -3.19 -5.21 13.26
CA THR A 11 -3.19 -6.34 14.21
C THR A 11 -3.60 -7.65 13.57
N TRP A 12 -4.58 -7.61 12.65
CA TRP A 12 -5.15 -8.80 12.03
C TRP A 12 -5.18 -8.68 10.51
N THR A 13 -4.72 -9.73 9.83
CA THR A 13 -5.01 -9.98 8.42
C THR A 13 -6.28 -10.83 8.35
N LYS A 14 -7.31 -10.31 7.68
CA LYS A 14 -8.61 -10.96 7.50
C LYS A 14 -8.76 -11.31 6.03
N ALA A 15 -9.06 -12.57 5.72
CA ALA A 15 -9.39 -12.99 4.37
C ALA A 15 -10.79 -13.61 4.36
N ALA A 16 -11.59 -13.28 3.35
CA ALA A 16 -12.95 -13.79 3.18
C ALA A 16 -13.17 -14.20 1.73
N LEU A 17 -13.61 -15.43 1.52
CA LEU A 17 -14.00 -15.97 0.24
C LEU A 17 -15.52 -15.85 0.07
N PHE A 18 -15.93 -15.26 -1.04
CA PHE A 18 -17.32 -15.09 -1.42
C PHE A 18 -17.60 -15.80 -2.74
N THR A 19 -18.80 -16.35 -2.88
CA THR A 19 -19.38 -16.70 -4.18
C THR A 19 -20.39 -15.63 -4.56
N ARG A 20 -20.30 -15.14 -5.80
CA ARG A 20 -21.27 -14.24 -6.40
C ARG A 20 -22.22 -14.99 -7.34
N GLU A 21 -23.51 -14.84 -7.09
CA GLU A 21 -24.62 -15.31 -7.92
C GLU A 21 -25.58 -14.14 -8.20
N GLY A 22 -25.62 -13.66 -9.44
CA GLY A 22 -26.30 -12.39 -9.76
C GLY A 22 -25.71 -11.23 -8.94
N ASP A 23 -26.55 -10.57 -8.15
CA ASP A 23 -26.17 -9.48 -7.24
C ASP A 23 -25.99 -9.92 -5.78
N ALA A 24 -26.19 -11.21 -5.48
CA ALA A 24 -25.95 -11.76 -4.16
C ALA A 24 -24.48 -12.13 -3.97
N LEU A 25 -23.95 -11.83 -2.78
CA LEU A 25 -22.67 -12.32 -2.29
C LEU A 25 -22.90 -13.22 -1.08
N THR A 26 -22.42 -14.46 -1.17
CA THR A 26 -22.48 -15.42 -0.06
C THR A 26 -21.08 -15.65 0.46
N LEU A 27 -20.87 -15.46 1.76
CA LEU A 27 -19.62 -15.80 2.43
C LEU A 27 -19.49 -17.32 2.50
N VAL A 28 -18.42 -17.86 1.89
CA VAL A 28 -18.14 -19.30 1.83
C VAL A 28 -17.13 -19.71 2.88
N ASN A 29 -16.08 -18.89 3.05
CA ASN A 29 -15.01 -19.16 4.01
C ASN A 29 -14.39 -17.86 4.51
N HIS A 30 -13.77 -17.89 5.69
CA HIS A 30 -13.02 -16.77 6.22
C HIS A 30 -11.87 -17.25 7.11
N VAL A 31 -10.80 -16.44 7.16
CA VAL A 31 -9.61 -16.68 7.97
C VAL A 31 -9.19 -15.39 8.64
N LEU A 32 -8.79 -15.48 9.91
CA LEU A 32 -8.19 -14.39 10.67
C LEU A 32 -6.82 -14.84 11.17
N THR A 33 -5.78 -14.12 10.80
CA THR A 33 -4.41 -14.37 11.27
C THR A 33 -3.81 -13.10 11.87
N PRO A 34 -2.95 -13.20 12.91
CA PRO A 34 -2.18 -12.05 13.36
C PRO A 34 -1.36 -11.47 12.21
N THR A 35 -1.36 -10.14 12.07
CA THR A 35 -0.62 -9.47 10.99
C THR A 35 0.87 -9.73 11.11
N THR A 36 1.49 -10.26 10.06
CA THR A 36 2.94 -10.42 9.96
C THR A 36 3.59 -9.07 9.63
N THR A 37 3.63 -8.16 10.59
CA THR A 37 4.09 -6.77 10.43
C THR A 37 5.51 -6.64 9.85
N HIS A 38 6.39 -7.59 10.13
CA HIS A 38 7.75 -7.64 9.58
C HIS A 38 7.84 -8.17 8.14
N HIS A 39 6.79 -8.82 7.62
CA HIS A 39 6.75 -9.39 6.27
C HIS A 39 5.30 -9.55 5.78
N LEU A 40 4.64 -8.45 5.44
CA LEU A 40 3.21 -8.42 5.09
C LEU A 40 2.82 -9.40 3.98
N ALA A 41 3.67 -9.53 2.95
CA ALA A 41 3.45 -10.45 1.85
C ALA A 41 3.27 -11.90 2.33
N LYS A 42 3.99 -12.32 3.38
CA LYS A 42 3.93 -13.69 3.90
C LYS A 42 2.56 -13.93 4.51
N GLY A 43 2.11 -13.06 5.40
CA GLY A 43 0.78 -13.16 6.02
C GLY A 43 -0.34 -13.06 4.98
N PHE A 44 -0.20 -12.19 3.97
CA PHE A 44 -1.14 -12.08 2.87
C PHE A 44 -1.30 -13.40 2.10
N PHE A 45 -0.20 -13.99 1.61
CA PHE A 45 -0.25 -15.24 0.86
C PHE A 45 -0.71 -16.41 1.74
N SER A 46 -0.23 -16.52 2.99
CA SER A 46 -0.70 -17.57 3.90
C SER A 46 -2.20 -17.46 4.21
N SER A 47 -2.76 -16.26 4.30
CA SER A 47 -4.21 -16.07 4.48
C SER A 47 -4.99 -16.43 3.21
N LEU A 48 -4.44 -16.19 2.01
CA LEU A 48 -5.03 -16.62 0.74
C LEU A 48 -5.07 -18.14 0.63
N ASP A 49 -3.95 -18.81 0.86
CA ASP A 49 -3.82 -20.26 0.81
C ASP A 49 -4.83 -20.93 1.76
N GLN A 50 -4.94 -20.41 3.00
CA GLN A 50 -5.89 -20.90 3.99
C GLN A 50 -7.36 -20.64 3.61
N VAL A 51 -7.72 -19.44 3.13
CA VAL A 51 -9.13 -19.12 2.85
C VAL A 51 -9.64 -19.86 1.60
N LEU A 52 -8.75 -20.14 0.65
CA LEU A 52 -9.03 -20.94 -0.54
C LEU A 52 -8.86 -22.45 -0.32
N ASN A 53 -8.27 -22.85 0.82
CA ASN A 53 -7.95 -24.24 1.15
C ASN A 53 -7.09 -24.91 0.08
N VAL A 54 -5.99 -24.25 -0.31
CA VAL A 54 -5.00 -24.71 -1.28
C VAL A 54 -3.59 -24.46 -0.77
N ASP A 55 -2.61 -25.19 -1.29
CA ASP A 55 -1.20 -24.98 -0.91
C ASP A 55 -0.57 -23.74 -1.58
N ASN A 56 -1.14 -23.27 -2.70
CA ASN A 56 -0.67 -22.08 -3.41
C ASN A 56 -1.82 -21.45 -4.22
N ALA A 57 -2.26 -20.27 -3.80
CA ALA A 57 -3.34 -19.53 -4.43
C ALA A 57 -2.97 -18.83 -5.74
N LEU A 58 -1.67 -18.59 -6.02
CA LEU A 58 -1.23 -17.79 -7.17
C LEU A 58 -1.76 -18.28 -8.54
N PRO A 59 -1.79 -19.60 -8.85
CA PRO A 59 -2.33 -20.08 -10.11
C PRO A 59 -3.80 -19.68 -10.33
N LEU A 60 -4.64 -19.74 -9.29
CA LEU A 60 -6.07 -19.40 -9.34
C LEU A 60 -6.30 -17.90 -9.57
N LEU A 61 -5.40 -17.06 -9.05
CA LEU A 61 -5.40 -15.63 -9.29
C LEU A 61 -4.96 -15.31 -10.73
N ASN A 62 -3.90 -15.98 -11.21
CA ASN A 62 -3.35 -15.78 -12.54
C ASN A 62 -4.28 -16.27 -13.65
N SER A 63 -5.03 -17.36 -13.42
CA SER A 63 -6.05 -17.85 -14.35
C SER A 63 -7.32 -16.99 -14.35
N GLY A 64 -7.50 -16.15 -13.33
CA GLY A 64 -8.72 -15.35 -13.13
C GLY A 64 -9.91 -16.14 -12.61
N GLU A 65 -9.72 -17.40 -12.19
CA GLU A 65 -10.77 -18.22 -11.55
C GLU A 65 -11.27 -17.58 -10.25
N VAL A 66 -10.35 -16.91 -9.53
CA VAL A 66 -10.64 -16.16 -8.31
C VAL A 66 -10.32 -14.69 -8.51
N ALA A 67 -11.32 -13.83 -8.35
CA ALA A 67 -11.11 -12.39 -8.33
C ALA A 67 -10.60 -11.95 -6.95
N LEU A 68 -9.51 -11.18 -6.91
CA LEU A 68 -8.93 -10.67 -5.68
C LEU A 68 -9.27 -9.19 -5.47
N LYS A 69 -9.72 -8.87 -4.25
CA LYS A 69 -9.82 -7.52 -3.70
C LYS A 69 -8.97 -7.46 -2.44
N TYR A 70 -8.21 -6.39 -2.24
CA TYR A 70 -7.44 -6.26 -1.01
C TYR A 70 -7.22 -4.82 -0.58
N SER A 71 -7.03 -4.64 0.72
CA SER A 71 -6.68 -3.39 1.39
C SER A 71 -5.57 -3.66 2.41
N SER A 72 -4.78 -2.63 2.73
CA SER A 72 -3.77 -2.73 3.77
C SER A 72 -3.65 -1.42 4.54
N SER A 73 -3.66 -1.51 5.87
CA SER A 73 -3.33 -0.43 6.80
C SER A 73 -2.14 -0.78 7.71
N ALA A 74 -1.63 -2.01 7.61
CA ALA A 74 -0.49 -2.48 8.39
C ALA A 74 0.80 -1.68 8.09
N LYS A 75 1.74 -1.72 9.05
CA LYS A 75 3.03 -0.98 9.04
C LYS A 75 2.93 0.55 9.22
N GLY A 76 1.75 1.06 9.59
CA GLY A 76 1.57 2.46 10.00
C GLY A 76 1.50 3.45 8.83
N GLY A 77 0.96 3.00 7.69
CA GLY A 77 0.80 3.77 6.47
C GLY A 77 2.10 3.94 5.68
N LEU A 78 1.97 4.02 4.36
CA LEU A 78 3.09 4.29 3.45
C LEU A 78 3.77 5.61 3.87
N ALA A 79 5.04 5.55 4.26
CA ALA A 79 5.82 6.73 4.61
C ALA A 79 6.37 7.38 3.34
N VAL A 80 5.96 8.62 3.06
CA VAL A 80 6.35 9.36 1.86
C VAL A 80 7.24 10.53 2.25
N ALA A 81 8.37 10.68 1.57
CA ALA A 81 9.05 11.97 1.52
C ALA A 81 8.59 12.75 0.28
N ALA A 82 7.97 13.90 0.50
CA ALA A 82 7.38 14.73 -0.54
C ALA A 82 8.35 15.82 -1.01
N MET A 83 8.65 15.86 -2.30
CA MET A 83 9.58 16.81 -2.89
C MET A 83 8.88 17.64 -3.97
N GLY A 84 9.01 18.96 -3.84
CA GLY A 84 8.51 19.91 -4.82
C GLY A 84 9.62 20.85 -5.28
N LEU A 85 9.54 21.31 -6.53
CA LEU A 85 10.43 22.35 -7.00
C LEU A 85 10.25 23.66 -6.20
N VAL A 86 8.99 24.12 -6.06
CA VAL A 86 8.61 25.30 -5.29
C VAL A 86 7.61 24.97 -4.17
N PRO A 87 7.67 25.67 -3.02
CA PRO A 87 6.78 25.41 -1.89
C PRO A 87 5.30 25.60 -2.21
N SER A 88 4.95 26.68 -2.93
CA SER A 88 3.57 27.16 -3.07
C SER A 88 2.66 26.28 -3.93
N ILE A 89 3.23 25.51 -4.87
CA ILE A 89 2.46 24.73 -5.84
C ILE A 89 2.87 23.27 -5.79
N THR A 90 4.12 22.98 -6.17
CA THR A 90 4.56 21.60 -6.40
C THR A 90 4.66 20.83 -5.09
N LEU A 91 5.27 21.41 -4.05
CA LEU A 91 5.37 20.75 -2.76
C LEU A 91 3.99 20.49 -2.15
N GLU A 92 3.08 21.46 -2.19
CA GLU A 92 1.71 21.24 -1.71
C GLU A 92 0.98 20.18 -2.53
N THR A 93 1.20 20.13 -3.84
CA THR A 93 0.66 19.06 -4.69
C THR A 93 1.18 17.68 -4.25
N ALA A 94 2.48 17.55 -3.95
CA ALA A 94 3.06 16.31 -3.45
C ALA A 94 2.46 15.90 -2.10
N LYS A 95 2.30 16.85 -1.17
CA LYS A 95 1.70 16.59 0.15
C LYS A 95 0.24 16.15 0.03
N VAL A 96 -0.56 16.87 -0.76
CA VAL A 96 -1.98 16.54 -1.00
C VAL A 96 -2.09 15.17 -1.67
N THR A 97 -1.23 14.85 -2.63
CA THR A 97 -1.21 13.53 -3.30
C THR A 97 -0.91 12.42 -2.29
N ALA A 98 0.13 12.58 -1.46
CA ALA A 98 0.49 11.59 -0.44
C ALA A 98 -0.66 11.36 0.56
N HIS A 99 -1.25 12.43 1.09
CA HIS A 99 -2.38 12.32 2.01
C HIS A 99 -3.62 11.70 1.37
N SER A 100 -3.92 12.08 0.11
CA SER A 100 -5.07 11.52 -0.62
C SER A 100 -4.92 10.02 -0.89
N ALA A 101 -3.68 9.53 -0.99
CA ALA A 101 -3.36 8.11 -1.09
C ALA A 101 -3.39 7.37 0.27
N GLY A 102 -3.74 8.05 1.37
CA GLY A 102 -3.71 7.49 2.73
C GLY A 102 -2.30 7.33 3.29
N ALA A 103 -1.31 7.98 2.67
CA ALA A 103 0.07 7.93 3.07
C ALA A 103 0.37 8.99 4.15
N LYS A 104 1.37 8.71 5.00
CA LYS A 104 1.89 9.69 5.95
C LYS A 104 3.08 10.41 5.33
N ILE A 105 3.20 11.70 5.63
CA ILE A 105 4.37 12.47 5.21
C ILE A 105 5.45 12.30 6.28
N ALA A 106 6.51 11.58 5.93
CA ALA A 106 7.66 11.41 6.80
C ALA A 106 8.52 12.68 6.81
N GLN A 107 8.75 13.24 5.63
CA GLN A 107 9.52 14.46 5.41
C GLN A 107 9.01 15.19 4.17
N TYR A 108 9.35 16.48 4.05
CA TYR A 108 9.03 17.25 2.87
C TYR A 108 10.11 18.28 2.58
N TYR A 109 10.41 18.49 1.30
CA TYR A 109 11.45 19.41 0.86
C TYR A 109 10.99 20.21 -0.36
N ALA A 110 11.47 21.45 -0.44
CA ALA A 110 11.34 22.27 -1.63
C ALA A 110 12.73 22.64 -2.16
N TYR A 111 12.80 23.01 -3.43
CA TYR A 111 14.03 23.38 -4.12
C TYR A 111 15.07 22.24 -4.12
N LYS A 112 16.33 22.59 -4.37
CA LYS A 112 17.44 21.65 -4.42
C LYS A 112 17.81 21.16 -3.01
N LEU A 113 17.81 19.85 -2.83
CA LEU A 113 18.25 19.21 -1.59
C LEU A 113 19.73 19.54 -1.32
N ASN A 114 20.02 19.99 -0.10
CA ASN A 114 21.39 20.13 0.37
C ASN A 114 21.86 18.84 1.07
N ARG A 115 23.15 18.74 1.41
CA ARG A 115 23.71 17.53 2.05
C ARG A 115 23.03 17.15 3.38
N ARG A 116 22.56 18.13 4.16
CA ARG A 116 21.84 17.87 5.41
C ARG A 116 20.45 17.30 5.15
N ASP A 117 19.77 17.78 4.10
CA ASP A 117 18.47 17.26 3.70
C ASP A 117 18.60 15.79 3.28
N ILE A 118 19.63 15.47 2.49
CA ILE A 118 19.93 14.08 2.07
C ILE A 118 20.23 13.21 3.28
N GLN A 119 21.07 13.68 4.20
CA GLN A 119 21.38 12.92 5.41
C GLN A 119 20.11 12.67 6.26
N ALA A 120 19.25 13.67 6.41
CA ALA A 120 17.99 13.52 7.13
C ALA A 120 17.04 12.51 6.44
N LEU A 121 17.03 12.44 5.10
CA LEU A 121 16.29 11.43 4.33
C LEU A 121 16.82 10.02 4.58
N GLU A 122 18.14 9.85 4.57
CA GLU A 122 18.80 8.57 4.83
C GLU A 122 18.56 8.07 6.26
N GLU A 123 18.50 8.98 7.23
CA GLU A 123 18.21 8.67 8.64
C GLU A 123 16.73 8.30 8.86
N THR A 124 15.80 8.95 8.16
CA THR A 124 14.35 8.76 8.36
C THR A 124 13.77 7.58 7.58
N GLN A 125 14.45 7.15 6.51
CA GLN A 125 14.09 5.98 5.69
C GLN A 125 12.60 5.94 5.27
N PRO A 126 12.13 6.93 4.49
CA PRO A 126 10.79 6.86 3.92
C PRO A 126 10.64 5.62 3.03
N ASP A 127 9.44 5.04 2.96
CA ASP A 127 9.17 3.88 2.08
C ASP A 127 9.24 4.29 0.60
N ILE A 128 8.83 5.52 0.26
CA ILE A 128 8.93 6.08 -1.09
C ILE A 128 9.33 7.56 -1.11
N LEU A 129 9.92 7.97 -2.22
CA LEU A 129 10.24 9.35 -2.57
C LEU A 129 9.27 9.85 -3.66
N LEU A 130 8.53 10.93 -3.40
CA LEU A 130 7.57 11.51 -4.35
C LEU A 130 8.09 12.87 -4.87
N PHE A 131 8.44 12.94 -6.14
CA PHE A 131 8.89 14.18 -6.79
C PHE A 131 7.76 14.84 -7.59
N THR A 132 7.67 16.16 -7.51
CA THR A 132 6.69 16.98 -8.24
C THR A 132 7.34 18.27 -8.74
N GLY A 133 6.96 18.74 -9.93
CA GLY A 133 7.49 19.98 -10.51
C GLY A 133 8.69 19.83 -11.45
N GLY A 134 9.00 18.61 -11.90
CA GLY A 134 10.19 18.34 -12.71
C GLY A 134 11.47 18.35 -11.88
N THR A 135 12.47 17.57 -12.30
CA THR A 135 13.79 17.50 -11.65
C THR A 135 14.85 18.35 -12.35
N ASP A 136 14.42 19.08 -13.38
CA ASP A 136 15.29 19.55 -14.46
C ASP A 136 15.65 21.05 -14.30
N GLY A 137 15.46 21.60 -13.10
CA GLY A 137 15.77 22.99 -12.75
C GLY A 137 14.56 23.92 -12.71
N GLY A 138 13.52 23.69 -13.51
CA GLY A 138 12.33 24.56 -13.60
C GLY A 138 12.65 26.06 -13.61
N GLU A 139 11.91 26.89 -12.85
CA GLU A 139 12.20 28.34 -12.71
C GLU A 139 13.43 28.56 -11.80
N GLU A 140 14.63 28.61 -12.39
CA GLU A 140 15.74 29.41 -11.85
C GLU A 140 15.52 30.91 -12.10
#